data_AF-A0A7W1XPV6-F1
#
_entry.id   AF-A0A7W1XPV6-F1
#
_cell.length_a   1.000
_cell.length_b   1.000
_cell.length_c   1.000
_cell.angle_alpha   90.00
_cell.angle_beta   90.00
_cell.angle_gamma   90.00
#
_symmetry.space_group_name_H-M   'P 1'
#
loop_
_entity.id
_entity.type
_entity.pdbx_description
1 polymer ?
#
loop_
_entity_poly.entity_id
_entity_poly.type
_entity_poly.pdbx_seq_one_letter_code
_entity_poly.pdbx_strand_id
1 'polypeptide(L)'
;MDKNGKPILLPNRVWNMVESLPTPARLIKLLRIGKDALVPDSCHCGWKNPANKNEFPTDHPRKPASLKSGDPNFKYEVIEKDGKHYIRTSDGREIPNKYFYTGEVTKTTKQGNTYTVTYDKNGFPDFEPHAKKDKDGNPIIIYLPEDAIVGASAAQTQFATKLLKERYVKKYGETKWKDQMKSEGFTDAQIESIDKGKGSIGRKEEGYANRLTWHHDVETGKMVLVPFDLNNTFKHTGGTRSGENKKLNNILYS
;
A
#
# COMPACT_ATOMS: atom_id res chain seq x y z
N MET A 1 18.78 -44.28 -6.11
CA MET A 1 18.97 -45.68 -6.53
C MET A 1 20.40 -46.05 -6.24
N ASP A 2 20.68 -47.24 -5.70
CA ASP A 2 22.06 -47.71 -5.54
C ASP A 2 22.59 -48.35 -6.83
N LYS A 3 23.87 -48.73 -6.83
CA LYS A 3 24.58 -49.34 -7.96
C LYS A 3 24.02 -50.71 -8.43
N ASN A 4 22.98 -51.23 -7.77
CA ASN A 4 22.26 -52.44 -8.16
C ASN A 4 20.77 -52.16 -8.48
N GLY A 5 20.39 -50.90 -8.74
CA GLY A 5 19.06 -50.56 -9.25
C GLY A 5 17.92 -50.66 -8.24
N LYS A 6 18.20 -50.72 -6.93
CA LYS A 6 17.16 -50.60 -5.89
C LYS A 6 16.93 -49.15 -5.46
N PRO A 7 15.67 -48.74 -5.22
CA PRO A 7 15.37 -47.39 -4.72
C PRO A 7 15.94 -47.21 -3.31
N ILE A 8 16.80 -46.19 -3.15
CA ILE A 8 17.29 -45.76 -1.84
C ILE A 8 16.17 -44.94 -1.21
N LEU A 9 15.54 -45.47 -0.16
CA LEU A 9 14.60 -44.73 0.68
C LEU A 9 15.40 -43.79 1.58
N LEU A 10 15.20 -42.48 1.42
CA LEU A 10 15.71 -41.48 2.36
C LEU A 10 14.83 -41.50 3.62
N PRO A 11 15.39 -41.66 4.82
CA PRO A 11 14.59 -41.55 6.04
C PRO A 11 14.14 -40.10 6.27
N ASN A 12 12.83 -39.91 6.34
CA ASN A 12 12.18 -38.71 6.86
C ASN A 12 12.72 -38.41 8.26
N ARG A 13 13.47 -37.31 8.40
CA ARG A 13 13.80 -36.74 9.71
C ARG A 13 12.56 -36.07 10.29
N VAL A 14 11.77 -36.88 11.00
CA VAL A 14 10.83 -36.40 12.01
C VAL A 14 11.65 -35.87 13.18
N TRP A 15 11.49 -34.57 13.46
CA TRP A 15 12.03 -33.94 14.66
C TRP A 15 11.26 -34.47 15.88
N ASN A 16 11.89 -35.34 16.65
CA ASN A 16 11.59 -35.54 18.06
C ASN A 16 12.72 -34.89 18.86
N MET A 17 12.44 -33.76 19.52
CA MET A 17 13.09 -33.46 20.79
C MET A 17 12.10 -32.72 21.68
N VAL A 18 11.80 -33.43 22.76
CA VAL A 18 10.95 -33.08 23.89
C VAL A 18 11.85 -32.50 25.00
N GLU A 19 11.25 -31.60 25.80
CA GLU A 19 11.63 -31.23 27.17
C GLU A 19 12.91 -30.41 27.44
N SER A 20 12.72 -29.13 27.77
CA SER A 20 13.06 -28.62 29.11
C SER A 20 12.53 -27.19 29.30
N LEU A 21 11.34 -27.07 29.90
CA LEU A 21 10.86 -25.82 30.48
C LEU A 21 10.99 -25.92 32.01
N PRO A 22 11.78 -25.06 32.67
CA PRO A 22 11.68 -24.88 34.11
C PRO A 22 10.86 -23.63 34.42
N THR A 23 9.73 -23.79 35.11
CA THR A 23 9.15 -22.82 36.05
C THR A 23 8.27 -23.59 37.06
N PRO A 24 7.96 -23.10 38.28
CA PRO A 24 8.14 -21.73 38.80
C PRO A 24 8.75 -21.64 40.23
N ALA A 25 9.36 -20.50 40.57
CA ALA A 25 9.68 -20.15 41.96
C ALA A 25 8.79 -19.00 42.48
N ARG A 26 7.81 -19.40 43.30
CA ARG A 26 7.26 -18.78 44.52
C ARG A 26 7.20 -17.25 44.70
N LEU A 27 5.94 -16.80 44.88
CA LEU A 27 5.38 -16.08 46.05
C LEU A 27 6.12 -14.84 46.59
N ILE A 28 5.54 -13.66 46.35
CA ILE A 28 5.57 -12.53 47.31
C ILE A 28 4.14 -12.08 47.64
N LYS A 29 3.97 -11.78 48.92
CA LYS A 29 2.77 -11.65 49.74
C LYS A 29 1.98 -10.36 49.46
N LEU A 30 0.66 -10.49 49.53
CA LEU A 30 -0.37 -9.44 49.63
C LEU A 30 -0.12 -8.41 50.73
N LEU A 31 -0.45 -7.14 50.44
CA LEU A 31 -1.10 -6.21 51.37
C LEU A 31 -2.21 -5.43 50.61
N ARG A 32 -3.46 -5.62 51.06
CA ARG A 32 -4.63 -4.72 50.82
C ARG A 32 -4.48 -3.52 51.79
N ILE A 33 -5.08 -2.34 51.62
CA ILE A 33 -6.52 -1.99 51.65
C ILE A 33 -6.66 -0.48 51.28
N GLY A 34 -7.76 -0.11 50.61
CA GLY A 34 -8.30 1.26 50.57
C GLY A 34 -9.01 1.58 49.24
N LYS A 35 -10.12 0.91 48.91
CA LYS A 35 -11.54 1.34 49.06
C LYS A 35 -11.92 2.66 48.34
N ASP A 36 -12.81 2.45 47.37
CA ASP A 36 -13.98 3.27 46.99
C ASP A 36 -13.77 4.63 46.30
N ALA A 37 -13.89 4.61 44.97
CA ALA A 37 -14.67 5.59 44.22
C ALA A 37 -15.32 4.91 43.01
N LEU A 38 -16.63 4.66 43.12
CA LEU A 38 -17.54 4.24 42.07
C LEU A 38 -17.91 5.44 41.19
N VAL A 39 -17.62 5.31 39.87
CA VAL A 39 -18.28 5.79 38.63
C VAL A 39 -18.87 7.23 38.56
N PRO A 40 -18.75 7.93 37.41
CA PRO A 40 -19.62 7.59 36.28
C PRO A 40 -18.94 7.56 34.91
N ASP A 41 -19.68 6.89 34.01
CA ASP A 41 -19.51 6.81 32.58
C ASP A 41 -19.23 8.14 31.88
N SER A 42 -18.71 7.97 30.65
CA SER A 42 -18.51 8.96 29.60
C SER A 42 -17.18 9.70 29.64
N CYS A 43 -16.25 9.27 28.79
CA CYS A 43 -15.42 10.15 27.97
C CYS A 43 -14.70 9.35 26.88
N HIS A 44 -15.25 9.40 25.66
CA HIS A 44 -14.49 9.63 24.44
C HIS A 44 -13.17 8.87 24.25
N CYS A 45 -13.25 7.59 23.93
CA CYS A 45 -12.24 6.94 23.08
C CYS A 45 -12.55 7.28 21.62
N GLY A 46 -12.37 8.54 21.24
CA GLY A 46 -12.24 8.87 19.82
C GLY A 46 -11.04 8.08 19.31
N TRP A 47 -11.27 7.10 18.43
CA TRP A 47 -10.24 6.53 17.59
C TRP A 47 -9.61 7.66 16.77
N LYS A 48 -8.59 8.30 17.34
CA LYS A 48 -7.70 9.15 16.59
C LYS A 48 -6.88 8.22 15.72
N ASN A 49 -7.32 8.06 14.48
CA ASN A 49 -6.44 7.70 13.38
C ASN A 49 -5.30 8.74 13.39
N PRO A 50 -4.04 8.42 13.73
CA PRO A 50 -2.96 9.36 13.54
C PRO A 50 -2.50 9.22 12.09
N ALA A 51 -3.36 9.56 11.13
CA ALA A 51 -2.92 9.78 9.77
C ALA A 51 -2.12 11.09 9.82
N ASN A 52 -0.80 10.97 9.86
CA ASN A 52 0.10 12.09 9.70
C ASN A 52 -0.01 12.54 8.23
N LYS A 53 -1.08 13.27 7.91
CA LYS A 53 -1.47 13.65 6.55
C LYS A 53 -0.39 14.44 5.80
N ASN A 54 0.63 14.92 6.51
CA ASN A 54 1.65 15.82 5.99
C ASN A 54 3.06 15.34 6.35
N GLU A 55 3.46 14.11 5.99
CA GLU A 55 4.88 13.73 6.07
C GLU A 55 5.76 14.66 5.20
N PHE A 56 5.18 15.19 4.12
CA PHE A 56 5.82 16.08 3.17
C PHE A 56 4.96 17.33 2.92
N PRO A 57 4.99 18.34 3.80
CA PRO A 57 4.13 19.52 3.65
C PRO A 57 4.62 20.46 2.55
N THR A 58 5.93 20.77 2.49
CA THR A 58 6.52 21.72 1.50
C THR A 58 8.00 21.47 1.22
N ASP A 59 8.73 20.82 2.13
CA ASP A 59 10.13 20.41 1.95
C ASP A 59 10.19 18.97 1.44
N HIS A 60 9.93 18.81 0.14
CA HIS A 60 10.03 17.54 -0.54
C HIS A 60 10.93 17.66 -1.78
N PRO A 61 11.47 16.53 -2.27
CA PRO A 61 12.21 16.52 -3.52
C PRO A 61 11.42 17.20 -4.64
N ARG A 62 12.13 17.81 -5.60
CA ARG A 62 11.49 18.49 -6.73
C ARG A 62 10.51 17.54 -7.45
N LYS A 63 9.22 17.89 -7.40
CA LYS A 63 8.16 17.15 -8.08
C LYS A 63 8.33 17.24 -9.61
N PRO A 64 7.85 16.25 -10.38
CA PRO A 64 7.77 16.38 -11.84
C PRO A 64 6.93 17.59 -12.25
N ALA A 65 7.37 18.35 -13.26
CA ALA A 65 6.71 19.57 -13.72
C ALA A 65 5.28 19.36 -14.25
N SER A 66 4.93 18.13 -14.61
CA SER A 66 3.58 17.74 -15.04
C SER A 66 2.59 17.55 -13.90
N LEU A 67 3.06 17.50 -12.64
CA LEU A 67 2.21 17.43 -11.47
C LEU A 67 1.79 18.83 -11.02
N LYS A 68 0.51 18.96 -10.69
CA LYS A 68 -0.17 20.20 -10.28
C LYS A 68 -0.85 20.01 -8.94
N SER A 69 -1.17 21.13 -8.32
CA SER A 69 -1.96 21.15 -7.10
C SER A 69 -3.33 20.53 -7.32
N GLY A 70 -3.81 19.82 -6.30
CA GLY A 70 -5.17 19.30 -6.22
C GLY A 70 -5.77 19.56 -4.85
N ASP A 71 -7.08 19.42 -4.75
CA ASP A 71 -7.76 19.44 -3.45
C ASP A 71 -7.45 18.15 -2.69
N PRO A 72 -6.76 18.17 -1.54
CA PRO A 72 -6.54 16.98 -0.72
C PRO A 72 -7.83 16.38 -0.17
N ASN A 73 -8.90 17.17 -0.10
CA ASN A 73 -10.22 16.74 0.35
C ASN A 73 -11.13 16.39 -0.84
N PHE A 74 -10.58 16.17 -2.02
CA PHE A 74 -11.33 15.78 -3.21
C PHE A 74 -12.20 14.56 -2.89
N LYS A 75 -13.51 14.73 -3.05
CA LYS A 75 -14.51 13.68 -2.82
C LYS A 75 -15.04 13.16 -4.14
N TYR A 76 -15.62 11.98 -4.08
CA TYR A 76 -16.44 11.44 -5.15
C TYR A 76 -17.61 10.64 -4.58
N GLU A 77 -18.63 10.46 -5.40
CA GLU A 77 -19.76 9.55 -5.16
C GLU A 77 -19.94 8.63 -6.37
N VAL A 78 -20.45 7.43 -6.14
CA VAL A 78 -20.89 6.55 -7.23
C VAL A 78 -22.37 6.77 -7.46
N ILE A 79 -22.71 7.12 -8.69
CA ILE A 79 -24.09 7.31 -9.14
C ILE A 79 -24.44 6.30 -10.21
N GLU A 80 -25.73 5.98 -10.33
CA GLU A 80 -26.25 5.15 -11.41
C GLU A 80 -27.07 6.00 -12.39
N LYS A 81 -26.82 5.83 -13.69
CA LYS A 81 -27.59 6.44 -14.77
C LYS A 81 -27.78 5.41 -15.88
N ASP A 82 -29.02 5.17 -16.28
CA ASP A 82 -29.37 4.23 -17.35
C ASP A 82 -28.76 2.83 -17.16
N GLY A 83 -28.74 2.33 -15.92
CA GLY A 83 -28.15 1.03 -15.57
C GLY A 83 -26.61 0.97 -15.64
N LYS A 84 -25.94 2.13 -15.70
CA LYS A 84 -24.47 2.25 -15.70
C LYS A 84 -24.00 3.02 -14.48
N HIS A 85 -22.88 2.59 -13.90
CA HIS A 85 -22.24 3.28 -12.78
C HIS A 85 -21.27 4.36 -13.28
N TYR A 86 -21.30 5.51 -12.61
CA TYR A 86 -20.40 6.63 -12.83
C TYR A 86 -19.81 7.09 -11.50
N ILE A 87 -18.56 7.53 -11.52
CA ILE A 87 -17.94 8.28 -10.44
C ILE A 87 -18.22 9.75 -10.72
N ARG A 88 -19.01 10.40 -9.87
CA ARG A 88 -19.15 11.86 -9.87
C ARG A 88 -18.16 12.44 -8.88
N THR A 89 -17.31 13.34 -9.35
CA THR A 89 -16.30 13.98 -8.55
C THR A 89 -16.82 15.29 -7.96
N SER A 90 -16.21 15.75 -6.86
CA SER A 90 -16.56 17.01 -6.18
C SER A 90 -16.43 18.26 -7.06
N ASP A 91 -15.64 18.20 -8.14
CA ASP A 91 -15.54 19.25 -9.16
C ASP A 91 -16.51 19.06 -10.35
N GLY A 92 -17.50 18.18 -10.21
CA GLY A 92 -18.62 18.03 -11.15
C GLY A 92 -18.35 17.14 -12.37
N ARG A 93 -17.18 16.50 -12.48
CA ARG A 93 -16.91 15.54 -13.58
C ARG A 93 -17.63 14.23 -13.32
N GLU A 94 -18.10 13.59 -14.38
CA GLU A 94 -18.68 12.25 -14.34
C GLU A 94 -17.85 11.28 -15.18
N ILE A 95 -17.37 10.21 -14.56
CA ILE A 95 -16.43 9.27 -15.16
C ILE A 95 -17.09 7.89 -15.16
N PRO A 96 -17.22 7.20 -16.31
CA PRO A 96 -17.77 5.86 -16.34
C PRO A 96 -16.97 4.90 -15.44
N ASN A 97 -17.65 4.27 -14.47
CA ASN A 97 -17.06 3.24 -13.63
C ASN A 97 -17.16 1.88 -14.32
N LYS A 98 -16.21 1.59 -15.21
CA LYS A 98 -16.26 0.41 -16.09
C LYS A 98 -16.10 -0.92 -15.36
N TYR A 99 -15.52 -0.90 -14.16
CA TYR A 99 -15.17 -2.08 -13.39
C TYR A 99 -15.78 -1.93 -11.99
N PHE A 100 -17.06 -2.26 -11.89
CA PHE A 100 -17.79 -2.25 -10.63
C PHE A 100 -17.92 -3.68 -10.10
N TYR A 101 -17.04 -4.03 -9.15
CA TYR A 101 -17.10 -5.27 -8.38
C TYR A 101 -17.41 -4.91 -6.93
N THR A 102 -18.11 -5.77 -6.18
CA THR A 102 -18.38 -5.54 -4.76
C THR A 102 -18.12 -6.80 -3.96
N GLY A 103 -17.63 -6.67 -2.73
CA GLY A 103 -17.32 -7.82 -1.88
C GLY A 103 -15.99 -8.49 -2.25
N GLU A 104 -15.81 -9.73 -1.80
CA GLU A 104 -14.56 -10.46 -1.99
C GLU A 104 -14.44 -11.04 -3.40
N VAL A 105 -13.27 -10.83 -4.01
CA VAL A 105 -12.92 -11.38 -5.32
C VAL A 105 -11.59 -12.10 -5.21
N THR A 106 -11.57 -13.38 -5.55
CA THR A 106 -10.35 -14.19 -5.59
C THR A 106 -9.90 -14.42 -7.02
N LYS A 107 -8.63 -14.15 -7.34
CA LYS A 107 -8.06 -14.39 -8.67
C LYS A 107 -6.63 -14.92 -8.57
N THR A 108 -6.28 -15.81 -9.49
CA THR A 108 -4.90 -16.24 -9.74
C THR A 108 -4.28 -15.37 -10.84
N THR A 109 -3.13 -14.77 -10.58
CA THR A 109 -2.40 -13.94 -11.54
C THR A 109 -1.76 -14.81 -12.62
N LYS A 110 -1.32 -14.17 -13.71
CA LYS A 110 -0.55 -14.86 -14.76
C LYS A 110 0.78 -15.44 -14.27
N GLN A 111 1.22 -15.03 -13.08
CA GLN A 111 2.43 -15.48 -12.41
C GLN A 111 2.16 -16.66 -11.46
N GLY A 112 0.90 -17.08 -11.30
CA GLY A 112 0.51 -18.19 -10.43
C GLY A 112 0.19 -17.79 -8.98
N ASN A 113 0.28 -16.51 -8.63
CA ASN A 113 -0.08 -16.02 -7.30
C ASN A 113 -1.60 -15.91 -7.17
N THR A 114 -2.19 -16.38 -6.07
CA THR A 114 -3.62 -16.21 -5.80
C THR A 114 -3.80 -15.14 -4.73
N TYR A 115 -4.64 -14.15 -5.03
CA TYR A 115 -5.01 -13.09 -4.10
C TYR A 115 -6.52 -13.06 -3.91
N THR A 116 -6.94 -12.69 -2.69
CA THR A 116 -8.31 -12.32 -2.35
C THR A 116 -8.34 -10.84 -2.05
N VAL A 117 -9.14 -10.08 -2.80
CA VAL A 117 -9.28 -8.62 -2.66
C VAL A 117 -10.72 -8.29 -2.39
N THR A 118 -10.95 -7.51 -1.35
CA THR A 118 -12.28 -6.98 -1.02
C THR A 118 -12.50 -5.67 -1.77
N TYR A 119 -13.61 -5.58 -2.48
CA TYR A 119 -14.07 -4.34 -3.08
C TYR A 119 -15.12 -3.70 -2.18
N ASP A 120 -15.02 -2.39 -2.00
CA ASP A 120 -16.03 -1.63 -1.27
C ASP A 120 -17.36 -1.56 -2.05
N LYS A 121 -18.38 -0.95 -1.44
CA LYS A 121 -19.71 -0.76 -2.07
C LYS A 121 -19.68 0.12 -3.34
N ASN A 122 -18.58 0.81 -3.59
CA ASN A 122 -18.40 1.74 -4.70
C ASN A 122 -17.51 1.15 -5.81
N GLY A 123 -17.00 -0.06 -5.64
CA GLY A 123 -16.17 -0.74 -6.63
C GLY A 123 -14.68 -0.44 -6.55
N PHE A 124 -14.19 0.09 -5.43
CA PHE A 124 -12.76 0.30 -5.21
C PHE A 124 -12.16 -0.91 -4.48
N PRO A 125 -11.06 -1.49 -4.99
CA PRO A 125 -10.38 -2.57 -4.32
C PRO A 125 -9.60 -2.06 -3.10
N ASP A 126 -9.61 -2.84 -2.03
CA ASP A 126 -8.66 -2.69 -0.93
C ASP A 126 -7.44 -3.59 -1.17
N PHE A 127 -6.30 -2.98 -1.51
CA PHE A 127 -5.03 -3.69 -1.66
C PHE A 127 -4.11 -3.58 -0.45
N GLU A 128 -4.48 -2.83 0.60
CA GLU A 128 -3.64 -2.67 1.79
C GLU A 128 -3.24 -4.00 2.46
N PRO A 129 -4.13 -5.02 2.57
CA PRO A 129 -3.75 -6.31 3.14
C PRO A 129 -2.58 -7.00 2.43
N HIS A 130 -2.34 -6.66 1.15
CA HIS A 130 -1.29 -7.21 0.29
C HIS A 130 -0.14 -6.24 0.05
N ALA A 131 -0.14 -5.07 0.69
CA ALA A 131 0.90 -4.07 0.52
C ALA A 131 2.27 -4.57 0.99
N LYS A 132 3.35 -4.06 0.38
CA LYS A 132 4.71 -4.24 0.89
C LYS A 132 4.77 -3.63 2.29
N LYS A 133 5.29 -4.39 3.24
CA LYS A 133 5.40 -3.97 4.65
C LYS A 133 6.80 -3.45 4.97
N ASP A 134 6.88 -2.48 5.88
CA ASP A 134 8.13 -2.05 6.50
C ASP A 134 8.60 -3.05 7.58
N LYS A 135 9.71 -2.76 8.25
CA LYS A 135 10.27 -3.60 9.32
C LYS A 135 9.32 -3.82 10.50
N ASP A 136 8.39 -2.90 10.71
CA ASP A 136 7.45 -2.90 11.84
C ASP A 136 6.14 -3.62 11.45
N GLY A 137 6.05 -4.13 10.22
CA GLY A 137 4.89 -4.85 9.70
C GLY A 137 3.78 -3.94 9.15
N ASN A 138 4.03 -2.63 9.05
CA ASN A 138 3.06 -1.66 8.55
C ASN A 138 3.12 -1.57 7.03
N PRO A 139 1.98 -1.36 6.33
CA PRO A 139 1.98 -1.16 4.90
C PRO A 139 2.75 0.11 4.51
N ILE A 140 3.54 0.02 3.44
CA ILE A 140 4.27 1.17 2.90
C ILE A 140 3.31 2.01 2.07
N ILE A 141 2.88 3.10 2.69
CA ILE A 141 1.97 4.10 2.13
C ILE A 141 2.73 5.43 1.97
N ILE A 142 2.49 6.15 0.88
CA ILE A 142 2.97 7.53 0.66
C ILE A 142 1.75 8.41 0.39
N TYR A 143 1.64 9.53 1.08
CA TYR A 143 0.70 10.59 0.71
C TYR A 143 1.44 11.59 -0.18
N LEU A 144 0.92 11.82 -1.39
CA LEU A 144 1.41 12.86 -2.27
C LEU A 144 1.10 14.23 -1.64
N PRO A 145 2.05 15.19 -1.67
CA PRO A 145 1.79 16.55 -1.20
C PRO A 145 0.70 17.21 -2.05
N GLU A 146 -0.01 18.16 -1.46
CA GLU A 146 -1.16 18.86 -2.09
C GLU A 146 -0.84 19.43 -3.46
N ASP A 147 0.39 19.91 -3.62
CA ASP A 147 0.88 20.51 -4.85
C ASP A 147 1.20 19.48 -5.97
N ALA A 148 1.12 18.18 -5.69
CA ALA A 148 1.48 17.10 -6.61
C ALA A 148 0.38 16.04 -6.81
N ILE A 149 -0.84 16.33 -6.35
CA ILE A 149 -1.98 15.41 -6.42
C ILE A 149 -2.50 15.23 -7.85
N VAL A 150 -2.42 16.23 -8.72
CA VAL A 150 -3.04 16.18 -10.05
C VAL A 150 -1.99 15.95 -11.13
N GLY A 151 -2.16 14.93 -11.97
CA GLY A 151 -1.31 14.70 -13.14
C GLY A 151 -1.38 13.26 -13.66
N ALA A 152 -0.45 12.93 -14.56
CA ALA A 152 -0.37 11.58 -15.11
C ALA A 152 0.03 10.56 -14.03
N SER A 153 -0.64 9.40 -14.00
CA SER A 153 -0.35 8.30 -13.06
C SER A 153 1.13 7.92 -13.04
N ALA A 154 1.79 7.87 -14.21
CA ALA A 154 3.23 7.59 -14.29
C ALA A 154 4.09 8.63 -13.54
N ALA A 155 3.73 9.91 -13.59
CA ALA A 155 4.45 10.97 -12.89
C ALA A 155 4.23 10.89 -11.36
N GLN A 156 3.00 10.58 -10.94
CA GLN A 156 2.67 10.39 -9.53
C GLN A 156 3.38 9.19 -8.92
N THR A 157 3.41 8.05 -9.62
CA THR A 157 4.12 6.85 -9.15
C THR A 157 5.63 7.08 -9.07
N GLN A 158 6.23 7.77 -10.05
CA GLN A 158 7.65 8.18 -9.97
C GLN A 158 7.91 9.09 -8.77
N PHE A 159 7.00 10.03 -8.51
CA PHE A 159 7.16 10.95 -7.40
C PHE A 159 7.00 10.27 -6.04
N ALA A 160 6.01 9.37 -5.90
CA ALA A 160 5.87 8.53 -4.71
C ALA A 160 7.13 7.70 -4.42
N THR A 161 7.79 7.17 -5.45
CA THR A 161 9.08 6.48 -5.29
C THR A 161 10.18 7.41 -4.77
N LYS A 162 10.24 8.67 -5.24
CA LYS A 162 11.21 9.65 -4.73
C LYS A 162 10.94 10.00 -3.27
N LEU A 163 9.67 10.19 -2.90
CA LEU A 163 9.26 10.43 -1.51
C LEU A 163 9.59 9.24 -0.61
N LEU A 164 9.42 8.01 -1.10
CA LEU A 164 9.84 6.80 -0.37
C LEU A 164 11.35 6.80 -0.12
N LYS A 165 12.18 7.11 -1.13
CA LYS A 165 13.62 7.25 -0.93
C LYS A 165 13.92 8.31 0.14
N GLU A 166 13.32 9.49 0.01
CA GLU A 166 13.51 10.61 0.94
C GLU A 166 13.17 10.22 2.38
N ARG A 167 12.05 9.51 2.60
CA ARG A 167 11.67 8.97 3.91
C ARG A 167 12.78 8.12 4.53
N TYR A 168 13.37 7.20 3.76
CA TYR A 168 14.43 6.34 4.29
C TYR A 168 15.75 7.09 4.47
N VAL A 169 16.11 7.98 3.56
CA VAL A 169 17.30 8.83 3.70
C VAL A 169 17.20 9.70 4.96
N LYS A 170 16.07 10.36 5.19
CA LYS A 170 15.83 11.20 6.37
C LYS A 170 15.88 10.40 7.67
N LYS A 171 15.36 9.17 7.66
CA LYS A 171 15.30 8.31 8.86
C LYS A 171 16.62 7.61 9.18
N TYR A 172 17.38 7.18 8.17
CA TYR A 172 18.54 6.30 8.35
C TYR A 172 19.86 6.88 7.86
N GLY A 173 19.83 7.97 7.10
CA GLY A 173 20.99 8.64 6.50
C GLY A 173 21.35 8.12 5.09
N GLU A 174 22.05 8.97 4.34
CA GLU A 174 22.39 8.74 2.92
C GLU A 174 23.24 7.48 2.68
N THR A 175 24.00 7.04 3.70
CA THR A 175 24.88 5.87 3.59
C THR A 175 24.22 4.55 3.99
N LYS A 176 23.11 4.56 4.75
CA LYS A 176 22.51 3.35 5.34
C LYS A 176 21.11 3.02 4.84
N TRP A 177 20.43 3.95 4.15
CA TRP A 177 19.05 3.75 3.72
C TRP A 177 18.85 2.49 2.85
N LYS A 178 19.82 2.15 2.01
CA LYS A 178 19.79 0.95 1.16
C LYS A 178 19.87 -0.33 2.00
N ASP A 179 20.78 -0.39 2.96
CA ASP A 179 20.92 -1.56 3.85
C ASP A 179 19.66 -1.78 4.67
N GLN A 180 19.03 -0.69 5.10
CA GLN A 180 17.75 -0.75 5.80
C GLN A 180 16.64 -1.31 4.90
N MET A 181 16.52 -0.86 3.65
CA MET A 181 15.58 -1.44 2.70
C MET A 181 15.85 -2.93 2.46
N LYS A 182 17.12 -3.35 2.38
CA LYS A 182 17.48 -4.79 2.27
C LYS A 182 16.99 -5.57 3.48
N SER A 183 17.16 -5.04 4.70
CA SER A 183 16.67 -5.68 5.93
C SER A 183 15.15 -5.84 5.97
N GLU A 184 14.43 -4.99 5.22
CA GLU A 184 12.96 -5.04 5.05
C GLU A 184 12.55 -5.92 3.84
N GLY A 185 13.50 -6.67 3.30
CA GLY A 185 13.29 -7.62 2.22
C GLY A 185 13.03 -6.96 0.87
N PHE A 186 13.53 -5.74 0.63
CA PHE A 186 13.63 -5.23 -0.74
C PHE A 186 14.80 -5.90 -1.47
N THR A 187 14.59 -6.27 -2.73
CA THR A 187 15.67 -6.82 -3.57
C THR A 187 16.59 -5.71 -4.08
N ASP A 188 17.80 -6.06 -4.50
CA ASP A 188 18.75 -5.09 -5.08
C ASP A 188 18.16 -4.35 -6.28
N ALA A 189 17.40 -5.04 -7.14
CA ALA A 189 16.73 -4.46 -8.29
C ALA A 189 15.61 -3.47 -7.91
N GLN A 190 14.89 -3.75 -6.82
CA GLN A 190 13.89 -2.83 -6.29
C GLN A 190 14.57 -1.58 -5.71
N ILE A 191 15.63 -1.75 -4.93
CA ILE A 191 16.42 -0.64 -4.36
C ILE A 191 17.03 0.22 -5.47
N GLU A 192 17.58 -0.38 -6.52
CA GLU A 192 18.09 0.33 -7.69
C GLU A 192 16.99 1.16 -8.39
N SER A 193 15.77 0.61 -8.49
CA SER A 193 14.63 1.30 -9.08
C SER A 193 14.18 2.47 -8.22
N ILE A 194 14.22 2.32 -6.90
CA ILE A 194 13.92 3.39 -5.92
C ILE A 194 14.97 4.49 -6.00
N ASP A 195 16.25 4.13 -6.05
CA ASP A 195 17.36 5.07 -6.19
C ASP A 195 17.22 5.93 -7.47
N LYS A 196 16.75 5.31 -8.55
CA LYS A 196 16.49 5.95 -9.84
C LYS A 196 15.12 6.64 -9.93
N GLY A 197 14.29 6.60 -8.89
CA GLY A 197 12.96 7.23 -8.88
C GLY A 197 11.96 6.66 -9.90
N LYS A 198 12.02 5.35 -10.18
CA LYS A 198 11.11 4.69 -11.14
C LYS A 198 9.72 4.47 -10.54
N GLY A 199 8.66 4.67 -11.33
CA GLY A 199 7.27 4.44 -10.88
C GLY A 199 6.89 2.96 -10.70
N SER A 200 7.50 2.07 -11.49
CA SER A 200 7.51 0.63 -11.19
C SER A 200 8.85 0.24 -10.59
N ILE A 201 8.81 -0.55 -9.51
CA ILE A 201 9.97 -0.86 -8.68
C ILE A 201 10.36 -2.33 -8.90
N GLY A 202 11.61 -2.58 -9.31
CA GLY A 202 12.13 -3.89 -9.69
C GLY A 202 12.44 -4.00 -11.19
N ARG A 203 13.24 -5.01 -11.57
CA ARG A 203 13.63 -5.28 -12.96
C ARG A 203 12.54 -6.00 -13.73
N LYS A 204 12.43 -5.74 -15.04
CA LYS A 204 11.42 -6.41 -15.89
C LYS A 204 11.79 -7.88 -16.10
N GLU A 205 13.09 -8.14 -16.13
CA GLU A 205 13.73 -9.43 -16.39
C GLU A 205 13.55 -10.42 -15.24
N GLU A 206 13.34 -9.92 -14.01
CA GLU A 206 13.06 -10.73 -12.80
C GLU A 206 11.60 -11.19 -12.70
N GLY A 207 10.81 -10.91 -13.73
CA GLY A 207 9.40 -11.26 -13.82
C GLY A 207 8.48 -10.31 -13.05
N TYR A 208 7.18 -10.37 -13.36
CA TYR A 208 6.18 -9.50 -12.74
C TYR A 208 5.94 -9.79 -11.24
N ALA A 209 6.20 -11.02 -10.78
CA ALA A 209 5.97 -11.43 -9.39
C ALA A 209 6.88 -10.71 -8.39
N ASN A 210 8.08 -10.30 -8.82
CA ASN A 210 9.07 -9.63 -7.98
C ASN A 210 9.02 -8.09 -8.11
N ARG A 211 8.09 -7.57 -8.92
CA ARG A 211 7.93 -6.13 -9.14
C ARG A 211 6.88 -5.57 -8.21
N LEU A 212 7.10 -4.33 -7.81
CA LEU A 212 6.15 -3.52 -7.05
C LEU A 212 5.66 -2.36 -7.91
N THR A 213 4.50 -1.83 -7.57
CA THR A 213 3.94 -0.60 -8.13
C THR A 213 3.17 0.16 -7.07
N TRP A 214 3.04 1.46 -7.27
CA TRP A 214 2.11 2.25 -6.49
C TRP A 214 0.69 2.07 -7.03
N HIS A 215 -0.23 1.78 -6.12
CA HIS A 215 -1.67 1.81 -6.34
C HIS A 215 -2.24 3.12 -5.80
N HIS A 216 -3.13 3.76 -6.55
CA HIS A 216 -3.90 4.92 -6.09
C HIS A 216 -5.06 4.44 -5.24
N ASP A 217 -5.05 4.78 -3.96
CA ASP A 217 -6.16 4.47 -3.05
C ASP A 217 -7.38 5.38 -3.32
N VAL A 218 -8.53 5.02 -2.72
CA VAL A 218 -9.72 5.88 -2.65
C VAL A 218 -9.40 7.22 -1.98
N GLU A 219 -8.58 7.21 -0.92
CA GLU A 219 -8.19 8.43 -0.26
C GLU A 219 -7.27 9.27 -1.16
N THR A 220 -7.65 10.52 -1.39
CA THR A 220 -6.95 11.42 -2.31
C THR A 220 -5.47 11.57 -1.94
N GLY A 221 -4.60 11.39 -2.93
CA GLY A 221 -3.15 11.51 -2.77
C GLY A 221 -2.48 10.31 -2.10
N LYS A 222 -3.24 9.36 -1.54
CA LYS A 222 -2.68 8.17 -0.92
C LYS A 222 -2.25 7.13 -1.95
N MET A 223 -1.01 6.71 -1.84
CA MET A 223 -0.36 5.74 -2.70
C MET A 223 0.06 4.53 -1.86
N VAL A 224 -0.42 3.35 -2.21
CA VAL A 224 -0.08 2.09 -1.50
C VAL A 224 0.90 1.30 -2.36
N LEU A 225 2.05 0.90 -1.80
CA LEU A 225 3.03 0.08 -2.52
C LEU A 225 2.62 -1.39 -2.52
N VAL A 226 2.29 -1.94 -3.68
CA VAL A 226 1.70 -3.29 -3.82
C VAL A 226 2.45 -4.13 -4.87
N PRO A 227 2.27 -5.47 -4.88
CA PRO A 227 2.74 -6.32 -5.97
C PRO A 227 2.19 -5.88 -7.33
N PHE A 228 3.06 -5.86 -8.34
CA PHE A 228 2.71 -5.39 -9.69
C PHE A 228 1.71 -6.31 -10.39
N ASP A 229 1.81 -7.62 -10.17
CA ASP A 229 0.89 -8.61 -10.73
C ASP A 229 -0.50 -8.52 -10.09
N LEU A 230 -0.59 -8.31 -8.77
CA LEU A 230 -1.85 -8.00 -8.06
C LEU A 230 -2.55 -6.79 -8.73
N ASN A 231 -1.88 -5.64 -8.79
CA ASN A 231 -2.46 -4.40 -9.32
C ASN A 231 -2.97 -4.55 -10.77
N ASN A 232 -2.32 -5.36 -11.59
CA ASN A 232 -2.74 -5.57 -12.99
C ASN A 232 -3.82 -6.63 -13.19
N THR A 233 -3.95 -7.56 -12.24
CA THR A 233 -4.92 -8.67 -12.29
C THR A 233 -6.31 -8.18 -11.87
N PHE A 234 -6.36 -7.32 -10.86
CA PHE A 234 -7.59 -6.76 -10.33
C PHE A 234 -7.92 -5.46 -11.05
N LYS A 235 -8.91 -5.54 -11.96
CA LYS A 235 -9.38 -4.38 -12.73
C LYS A 235 -10.08 -3.41 -11.80
N HIS A 236 -9.67 -2.15 -11.87
CA HIS A 236 -10.26 -1.07 -11.11
C HIS A 236 -10.26 0.21 -11.95
N THR A 237 -11.23 1.08 -11.67
CA THR A 237 -11.23 2.43 -12.23
C THR A 237 -10.25 3.26 -11.41
N GLY A 238 -9.00 3.39 -11.89
CA GLY A 238 -7.96 4.16 -11.18
C GLY A 238 -8.37 5.62 -10.95
N GLY A 239 -8.12 6.14 -9.75
CA GLY A 239 -8.56 7.45 -9.27
C GLY A 239 -8.05 8.67 -10.06
N THR A 240 -7.11 8.49 -11.00
CA THR A 240 -6.45 9.61 -11.72
C THR A 240 -6.60 9.58 -13.24
N ARG A 241 -7.49 8.75 -13.80
CA ARG A 241 -7.91 8.93 -15.21
C ARG A 241 -8.84 10.14 -15.41
N SER A 242 -9.12 10.88 -14.34
CA SER A 242 -9.91 12.11 -14.34
C SER A 242 -9.17 13.30 -14.98
N GLY A 243 -7.84 13.26 -15.13
CA GLY A 243 -7.03 14.33 -15.72
C GLY A 243 -6.84 14.30 -17.24
N GLU A 244 -7.24 13.21 -17.93
CA GLU A 244 -7.05 13.07 -19.38
C GLU A 244 -8.37 12.87 -20.12
N ASN A 245 -9.21 13.90 -20.13
CA ASN A 245 -10.04 14.12 -21.30
C ASN A 245 -9.23 14.99 -22.28
N LYS A 246 -8.62 14.35 -23.28
CA LYS A 246 -7.96 14.96 -24.46
C LYS A 246 -8.88 15.91 -25.29
N LYS A 247 -10.06 16.28 -24.80
CA LYS A 247 -11.04 17.15 -25.46
C LYS A 247 -11.63 18.27 -24.58
N LEU A 248 -11.14 18.51 -23.37
CA LEU A 248 -11.65 19.56 -22.47
C LEU A 248 -10.60 20.61 -22.05
N ASN A 249 -9.57 20.84 -22.87
CA ASN A 249 -8.53 21.85 -22.61
C ASN A 249 -8.98 23.31 -22.84
N ASN A 250 -10.26 23.62 -23.01
CA ASN A 250 -10.72 24.96 -23.39
C ASN A 250 -11.72 25.64 -22.44
N ILE A 251 -11.98 25.11 -21.25
CA ILE A 251 -12.83 25.82 -20.28
C ILE A 251 -12.18 25.64 -18.91
N LEU A 252 -11.88 26.77 -18.25
CA LEU A 252 -11.12 26.93 -17.00
C LEU A 252 -9.61 27.21 -17.15
N TYR A 253 -9.25 28.11 -18.08
CA TYR A 253 -8.13 29.04 -17.89
C TYR A 253 -8.46 30.36 -18.60
N SER A 254 -9.32 31.16 -17.96
CA SER A 254 -9.51 32.60 -18.21
C SER A 254 -9.80 33.28 -16.89
#